data_AF-A0A6P1F401-F1
#
_entry.id   AF-A0A6P1F401-F1
#
_cell.length_a   1.000
_cell.length_b   1.000
_cell.length_c   1.000
_cell.angle_alpha   90.00
_cell.angle_beta   90.00
_cell.angle_gamma   90.00
#
_symmetry.space_group_name_H-M   'P 1'
#
loop_
_entity.id
_entity.type
_entity.pdbx_description
1 polymer ?
#
loop_
_entity_poly.entity_id
_entity_poly.type
_entity_poly.pdbx_seq_one_letter_code
_entity_poly.pdbx_strand_id
1 'polypeptide(L)'
;MTSVERQNAPTRVTVSTGRSASGAGSGTAKTSHIAPEGSAFRGSKRPVSVTTRTRATRRSVPSSARSIPQARERAAFLIESLGSGVEVAKLLDVNRSQPSQWSNGQEHPGPRTAQMLLDLDYVVAKALQAWSPKAAIDWLSGSNSVLDGARPIDVLKMSGSGEVIKALDIAMA
;
A
#
# COMPACT_ATOMS: atom_id res chain seq x y z
N MET A 1 -45.02 5.49 -13.09
CA MET A 1 -43.97 6.41 -13.61
C MET A 1 -42.87 6.49 -12.58
N THR A 2 -41.88 5.61 -12.69
CA THR A 2 -40.80 5.47 -11.70
C THR A 2 -39.70 6.44 -12.08
N SER A 3 -39.48 7.47 -11.26
CA SER A 3 -38.52 8.54 -11.52
C SER A 3 -37.11 8.09 -11.14
N VAL A 4 -36.17 8.41 -12.03
CA VAL A 4 -34.81 7.88 -12.12
C VAL A 4 -33.90 8.50 -11.06
N GLU A 5 -33.09 7.61 -10.48
CA GLU A 5 -31.97 7.80 -9.57
C GLU A 5 -31.14 9.07 -9.85
N ARG A 6 -31.07 9.97 -8.85
CA ARG A 6 -30.13 11.08 -8.83
C ARG A 6 -28.72 10.56 -8.53
N GLN A 7 -27.93 10.35 -9.58
CA GLN A 7 -26.49 10.14 -9.47
C GLN A 7 -25.81 11.44 -9.04
N ASN A 8 -25.59 11.62 -7.75
CA ASN A 8 -24.79 12.72 -7.21
C ASN A 8 -23.30 12.31 -7.25
N ALA A 9 -22.69 12.39 -8.43
CA ALA A 9 -21.24 12.19 -8.60
C ALA A 9 -20.50 13.50 -8.27
N PRO A 10 -19.36 13.46 -7.55
CA PRO A 10 -18.62 14.68 -7.22
C PRO A 10 -17.98 15.30 -8.47
N THR A 11 -18.00 16.63 -8.50
CA THR A 11 -17.54 17.47 -9.61
C THR A 11 -16.04 17.31 -9.85
N ARG A 12 -15.67 16.75 -11.00
CA ARG A 12 -14.28 16.64 -11.47
C ARG A 12 -13.81 17.98 -12.05
N VAL A 13 -12.89 18.68 -11.38
CA VAL A 13 -12.20 19.84 -11.97
C VAL A 13 -10.89 19.36 -12.59
N THR A 14 -10.87 19.21 -13.92
CA THR A 14 -9.66 18.91 -14.69
C THR A 14 -8.91 20.20 -15.04
N VAL A 15 -7.63 20.31 -14.65
CA VAL A 15 -6.69 21.31 -15.17
C VAL A 15 -5.71 20.63 -16.13
N SER A 16 -5.69 21.10 -17.37
CA SER A 16 -4.77 20.70 -18.44
C SER A 16 -3.41 21.39 -18.23
N THR A 17 -2.34 20.61 -18.06
CA THR A 17 -0.96 21.15 -18.04
C THR A 17 -0.20 20.61 -19.25
N GLY A 18 0.00 21.48 -20.24
CA GLY A 18 0.79 21.25 -21.44
C GLY A 18 2.28 21.46 -21.17
N ARG A 19 2.99 20.34 -21.14
CA ARG A 19 4.42 20.09 -20.98
C ARG A 19 5.25 20.56 -22.20
N SER A 20 6.37 21.23 -21.95
CA SER A 20 7.49 21.34 -22.90
C SER A 20 8.76 20.76 -22.28
N ALA A 21 9.42 19.90 -23.05
CA ALA A 21 10.56 19.09 -22.68
C ALA A 21 11.83 19.56 -23.39
N SER A 22 12.98 19.11 -22.87
CA SER A 22 14.17 18.61 -23.61
C SER A 22 15.49 19.29 -23.27
N GLY A 23 16.50 18.46 -23.04
CA GLY A 23 17.92 18.79 -22.78
C GLY A 23 18.54 17.65 -21.95
N ALA A 24 19.01 16.57 -22.57
CA ALA A 24 20.35 16.38 -23.18
C ALA A 24 21.48 16.35 -22.13
N GLY A 25 22.20 15.22 -22.07
CA GLY A 25 23.38 15.07 -21.22
C GLY A 25 23.95 13.66 -21.23
N SER A 26 24.82 13.39 -22.20
CA SER A 26 25.65 12.19 -22.34
C SER A 26 26.81 12.22 -21.33
N GLY A 27 27.24 11.06 -20.82
CA GLY A 27 28.37 10.96 -19.89
C GLY A 27 28.96 9.55 -19.81
N THR A 28 30.04 9.34 -20.55
CA THR A 28 30.90 8.14 -20.62
C THR A 28 31.95 8.11 -19.50
N ALA A 29 32.45 6.90 -19.17
CA ALA A 29 33.78 6.51 -18.62
C ALA A 29 33.66 5.63 -17.36
N LYS A 30 34.59 4.73 -16.96
CA LYS A 30 35.69 3.96 -17.55
C LYS A 30 36.24 3.09 -16.39
N THR A 31 36.50 1.82 -16.68
CA THR A 31 37.46 0.82 -16.12
C THR A 31 38.27 1.10 -14.83
N SER A 32 38.09 0.17 -13.88
CA SER A 32 39.02 -0.66 -13.06
C SER A 32 40.21 -0.13 -12.23
N HIS A 33 40.45 -0.96 -11.19
CA HIS A 33 41.65 -1.27 -10.41
C HIS A 33 41.93 -0.41 -9.17
N ILE A 34 41.99 -1.07 -8.01
CA ILE A 34 43.23 -1.39 -7.26
C ILE A 34 42.85 -2.04 -5.92
N ALA A 35 43.29 -3.28 -5.71
CA ALA A 35 43.64 -3.82 -4.39
C ALA A 35 45.17 -3.74 -4.26
N PRO A 36 45.72 -3.64 -3.04
CA PRO A 36 46.48 -4.80 -2.56
C PRO A 36 46.44 -5.05 -1.04
N GLU A 37 47.05 -6.18 -0.73
CA GLU A 37 47.27 -6.92 0.51
C GLU A 37 47.85 -6.18 1.72
N GLY A 38 47.74 -6.83 2.87
CA GLY A 38 48.52 -6.59 4.09
C GLY A 38 47.85 -7.26 5.31
N SER A 39 47.93 -8.58 5.45
CA SER A 39 48.99 -9.34 6.13
C SER A 39 48.90 -9.35 7.68
N ALA A 40 48.57 -10.56 8.17
CA ALA A 40 49.02 -11.24 9.38
C ALA A 40 49.11 -10.48 10.72
N PHE A 41 48.32 -10.94 11.70
CA PHE A 41 48.85 -11.16 13.04
C PHE A 41 48.36 -12.49 13.64
N ARG A 42 49.36 -13.30 13.97
CA ARG A 42 49.34 -14.57 14.69
C ARG A 42 49.30 -14.26 16.19
N GLY A 43 48.40 -14.89 16.93
CA GLY A 43 48.34 -14.74 18.38
C GLY A 43 47.38 -15.72 19.04
N SER A 44 47.84 -16.94 19.30
CA SER A 44 47.17 -17.91 20.15
C SER A 44 47.06 -17.38 21.58
N LYS A 45 45.86 -17.39 22.20
CA LYS A 45 45.67 -17.83 23.61
C LYS A 45 44.27 -18.43 23.82
N ARG A 46 44.30 -19.49 24.60
CA ARG A 46 43.28 -20.46 25.00
C ARG A 46 42.09 -19.86 25.79
N PRO A 47 40.98 -20.61 25.90
CA PRO A 47 39.67 -20.07 26.21
C PRO A 47 39.51 -19.77 27.70
N VAL A 48 38.98 -18.59 28.01
CA VAL A 48 38.36 -18.34 29.31
C VAL A 48 36.90 -18.78 29.23
N SER A 49 36.55 -19.75 30.06
CA SER A 49 35.19 -20.22 30.27
C SER A 49 34.31 -19.05 30.72
N VAL A 50 33.61 -18.42 29.77
CA VAL A 50 32.51 -17.52 30.11
C VAL A 50 31.39 -18.40 30.62
N THR A 51 31.23 -18.38 31.94
CA THR A 51 30.05 -18.85 32.67
C THR A 51 28.81 -18.56 31.84
N THR A 52 28.12 -19.62 31.45
CA THR A 52 26.78 -19.58 30.89
C THR A 52 25.87 -18.93 31.93
N ARG A 53 25.80 -17.61 31.93
CA ARG A 53 24.68 -16.88 32.52
C ARG A 53 23.49 -17.34 31.71
N THR A 54 22.70 -18.23 32.32
CA THR A 54 21.39 -18.69 31.86
C THR A 54 20.62 -17.47 31.38
N ARG A 55 20.70 -17.22 30.07
CA ARG A 55 19.92 -16.17 29.42
C ARG A 55 18.52 -16.72 29.45
N ALA A 56 17.77 -16.32 30.47
CA ALA A 56 16.33 -16.47 30.52
C ALA A 56 15.83 -16.24 29.11
N THR A 57 15.23 -17.28 28.54
CA THR A 57 14.66 -17.27 27.22
C THR A 57 13.72 -16.08 27.20
N ARG A 58 14.18 -14.96 26.61
CA ARG A 58 13.27 -13.94 26.12
C ARG A 58 12.46 -14.72 25.11
N ARG A 59 11.31 -15.24 25.56
CA ARG A 59 10.31 -15.90 24.75
C ARG A 59 10.13 -14.97 23.58
N SER A 60 10.73 -15.33 22.45
CA SER A 60 10.54 -14.66 21.19
C SER A 60 9.05 -14.74 20.98
N VAL A 61 8.33 -13.65 21.28
CA VAL A 61 6.91 -13.56 20.99
C VAL A 61 6.85 -13.91 19.50
N PRO A 62 6.19 -15.01 19.11
CA PRO A 62 6.07 -15.30 17.71
C PRO A 62 5.49 -14.04 17.06
N SER A 63 6.11 -13.60 15.98
CA SER A 63 5.66 -12.44 15.18
C SER A 63 4.26 -12.65 14.58
N SER A 64 3.48 -13.61 15.07
CA SER A 64 2.05 -13.75 14.87
C SER A 64 1.24 -12.70 15.64
N ALA A 65 1.81 -12.00 16.62
CA ALA A 65 1.12 -10.96 17.39
C ALA A 65 1.01 -9.58 16.69
N ARG A 66 1.55 -9.45 15.47
CA ARG A 66 1.11 -8.42 14.51
C ARG A 66 0.43 -9.07 13.31
N SER A 67 -0.37 -10.11 13.55
CA SER A 67 -1.37 -10.54 12.58
C SER A 67 -2.25 -9.34 12.30
N ILE A 68 -2.00 -8.66 11.18
CA ILE A 68 -2.97 -7.72 10.65
C ILE A 68 -4.25 -8.56 10.47
N PRO A 69 -5.33 -8.28 11.22
CA PRO A 69 -6.45 -9.20 11.28
C PRO A 69 -7.04 -9.42 9.89
N GLN A 70 -7.28 -10.69 9.56
CA GLN A 70 -8.19 -11.14 8.49
C GLN A 70 -7.97 -10.51 7.10
N ALA A 71 -6.72 -10.44 6.62
CA ALA A 71 -6.40 -9.90 5.29
C ALA A 71 -7.12 -10.63 4.14
N ARG A 72 -7.42 -11.92 4.31
CA ARG A 72 -8.21 -12.73 3.37
C ARG A 72 -9.64 -12.18 3.27
N GLU A 73 -10.29 -11.98 4.41
CA GLU A 73 -11.66 -11.50 4.51
C GLU A 73 -11.77 -10.07 3.96
N ARG A 74 -10.75 -9.23 4.21
CA ARG A 74 -10.66 -7.88 3.62
C ARG A 74 -10.54 -7.92 2.10
N ALA A 75 -9.68 -8.80 1.56
CA ALA A 75 -9.58 -8.98 0.11
C ALA A 75 -10.91 -9.45 -0.49
N ALA A 76 -11.59 -10.41 0.14
CA ALA A 76 -12.90 -10.89 -0.29
C ALA A 76 -13.96 -9.77 -0.27
N PHE A 77 -14.03 -9.01 0.82
CA PHE A 77 -14.94 -7.87 0.94
C PHE A 77 -14.71 -6.84 -0.17
N LEU A 78 -13.45 -6.47 -0.43
CA LEU A 78 -13.11 -5.49 -1.47
C LEU A 78 -13.46 -5.98 -2.88
N ILE A 79 -13.24 -7.27 -3.17
CA ILE A 79 -13.61 -7.88 -4.46
C ILE A 79 -15.11 -7.81 -4.67
N GLU A 80 -15.90 -8.19 -3.66
CA GLU A 80 -17.36 -8.16 -3.71
C GLU A 80 -17.87 -6.72 -3.85
N SER A 81 -17.38 -5.83 -3.00
CA SER A 81 -17.86 -4.45 -2.89
C SER A 81 -17.54 -3.59 -4.11
N LEU A 82 -16.38 -3.82 -4.75
CA LEU A 82 -15.95 -3.10 -5.95
C LEU A 82 -16.27 -3.86 -7.25
N GLY A 83 -16.83 -5.06 -7.14
CA GLY A 83 -17.30 -5.90 -8.24
C GLY A 83 -16.22 -6.75 -8.93
N SER A 84 -14.92 -6.50 -8.72
CA SER A 84 -13.87 -7.38 -9.25
C SER A 84 -12.52 -7.27 -8.55
N GLY A 85 -11.79 -8.38 -8.50
CA GLY A 85 -10.38 -8.39 -8.08
C GLY A 85 -9.44 -7.62 -9.00
N VAL A 86 -9.83 -7.37 -10.26
CA VAL A 86 -9.06 -6.54 -11.18
C VAL A 86 -9.04 -5.08 -10.72
N GLU A 87 -10.17 -4.55 -10.25
CA GLU A 87 -10.23 -3.19 -9.72
C GLU A 87 -9.45 -3.06 -8.41
N VAL A 88 -9.56 -4.05 -7.52
CA VAL A 88 -8.75 -4.11 -6.30
C VAL A 88 -7.25 -4.12 -6.62
N ALA A 89 -6.84 -4.92 -7.62
CA ALA A 89 -5.44 -4.99 -8.05
C ALA A 89 -4.92 -3.64 -8.59
N LYS A 90 -5.74 -2.92 -9.37
CA LYS A 90 -5.40 -1.60 -9.90
C LYS A 90 -5.24 -0.56 -8.79
N LEU A 91 -6.14 -0.55 -7.81
CA LEU A 91 -6.06 0.39 -6.68
C LEU A 91 -4.80 0.13 -5.84
N LEU A 92 -4.52 -1.14 -5.54
CA LEU A 92 -3.37 -1.52 -4.73
C LEU A 92 -2.04 -1.50 -5.50
N ASP A 93 -2.07 -1.40 -6.83
CA ASP A 93 -0.91 -1.53 -7.72
C ASP A 93 -0.18 -2.88 -7.54
N VAL A 94 -0.96 -3.96 -7.65
CA VAL A 94 -0.48 -5.35 -7.51
C VAL A 94 -0.88 -6.19 -8.73
N ASN A 95 -0.35 -7.41 -8.81
CA ASN A 95 -0.70 -8.30 -9.90
C ASN A 95 -2.20 -8.65 -9.86
N ARG A 96 -2.86 -8.73 -11.02
CA ARG A 96 -4.30 -8.98 -11.16
C ARG A 96 -4.79 -10.27 -10.49
N SER A 97 -3.94 -11.29 -10.36
CA SER A 97 -4.30 -12.54 -9.68
C SER A 97 -4.25 -12.45 -8.15
N GLN A 98 -3.44 -11.55 -7.60
CA GLN A 98 -3.14 -11.53 -6.17
C GLN A 98 -4.37 -11.31 -5.28
N PRO A 99 -5.29 -10.36 -5.56
CA PRO A 99 -6.47 -10.19 -4.71
C PRO A 99 -7.30 -11.48 -4.58
N SER A 100 -7.50 -12.20 -5.68
CA SER A 100 -8.22 -13.48 -5.67
C SER A 100 -7.45 -14.58 -4.96
N GLN A 101 -6.11 -14.62 -5.09
CA GLN A 101 -5.29 -15.59 -4.36
C GLN A 101 -5.31 -15.33 -2.85
N TRP A 102 -5.32 -14.06 -2.42
CA TRP A 102 -5.46 -13.69 -1.02
C TRP A 102 -6.84 -14.04 -0.46
N SER A 103 -7.92 -13.74 -1.19
CA SER A 103 -9.29 -14.07 -0.76
C SER A 103 -9.52 -15.59 -0.65
N ASN A 104 -8.82 -16.37 -1.47
CA ASN A 104 -8.86 -17.84 -1.46
C ASN A 104 -7.87 -18.49 -0.49
N GLY A 105 -7.06 -17.68 0.21
CA GLY A 105 -6.02 -18.16 1.13
C GLY A 105 -4.86 -18.91 0.45
N GLN A 106 -4.72 -18.79 -0.87
CA GLN A 106 -3.63 -19.40 -1.64
C GLN A 106 -2.32 -18.64 -1.50
N GLU A 107 -2.40 -17.34 -1.23
CA GLU A 107 -1.27 -16.46 -1.00
C GLU A 107 -1.54 -15.60 0.22
N HIS A 108 -0.50 -15.26 0.99
CA HIS A 108 -0.61 -14.32 2.10
C HIS A 108 0.01 -12.97 1.71
N PRO A 109 -0.72 -11.86 1.83
CA PRO A 109 -0.17 -10.55 1.54
C PRO A 109 0.94 -10.21 2.56
N GLY A 110 2.00 -9.55 2.09
CA GLY A 110 3.04 -9.02 2.97
C GLY A 110 2.49 -7.97 3.96
N PRO A 111 3.20 -7.65 5.05
CA PRO A 111 2.68 -6.79 6.13
C PRO A 111 2.18 -5.41 5.65
N ARG A 112 2.91 -4.78 4.71
CA ARG A 112 2.50 -3.50 4.12
C ARG A 112 1.18 -3.62 3.36
N THR A 113 1.04 -4.65 2.53
CA THR A 113 -0.16 -4.89 1.73
C THR A 113 -1.35 -5.28 2.59
N ALA A 114 -1.14 -6.09 3.63
CA ALA A 114 -2.18 -6.42 4.59
C ALA A 114 -2.72 -5.17 5.31
N GLN A 115 -1.84 -4.23 5.67
CA GLN A 115 -2.26 -2.96 6.28
C GLN A 115 -3.04 -2.12 5.27
N MET A 116 -2.56 -2.06 4.03
CA MET A 116 -3.25 -1.37 2.94
C MET A 116 -4.64 -1.95 2.65
N LEU A 117 -4.82 -3.27 2.75
CA LEU A 117 -6.13 -3.92 2.62
C LEU A 117 -7.09 -3.49 3.72
N LEU A 118 -6.61 -3.37 4.97
CA LEU A 118 -7.42 -2.89 6.10
C LEU A 118 -7.82 -1.42 5.92
N ASP A 119 -6.88 -0.57 5.50
CA ASP A 119 -7.14 0.84 5.27
C ASP A 119 -8.11 1.07 4.09
N LEU A 120 -7.94 0.32 3.00
CA LEU A 120 -8.81 0.40 1.83
C LEU A 120 -10.22 -0.14 2.13
N ASP A 121 -10.33 -1.25 2.87
CA ASP A 121 -11.61 -1.80 3.35
C ASP A 121 -12.43 -0.75 4.11
N TYR A 122 -11.80 -0.05 5.06
CA TYR A 122 -12.48 0.98 5.84
C TYR A 122 -12.96 2.15 4.95
N VAL A 123 -12.10 2.64 4.05
CA VAL A 123 -12.45 3.75 3.14
C VAL A 123 -13.57 3.36 2.18
N VAL A 124 -13.51 2.15 1.60
CA VAL A 124 -14.54 1.64 0.69
C VAL A 124 -15.86 1.42 1.42
N ALA A 125 -15.85 0.79 2.59
CA ALA A 125 -17.04 0.58 3.40
C ALA A 125 -17.73 1.90 3.77
N LYS A 126 -16.96 2.97 4.02
CA LYS A 126 -17.49 4.31 4.28
C LYS A 126 -18.04 4.97 3.01
N ALA A 127 -17.29 4.94 1.91
CA ALA A 127 -17.73 5.55 0.63
C ALA A 127 -19.03 4.94 0.11
N LEU A 128 -19.21 3.62 0.27
CA LEU A 128 -20.40 2.90 -0.15
C LEU A 128 -21.67 3.23 0.66
N GLN A 129 -21.56 3.98 1.76
CA GLN A 129 -22.73 4.50 2.47
C GLN A 129 -23.45 5.60 1.68
N ALA A 130 -22.73 6.29 0.80
CA ALA A 130 -23.26 7.40 0.01
C ALA A 130 -23.20 7.17 -1.50
N TRP A 131 -22.29 6.33 -1.98
CA TRP A 131 -21.95 6.22 -3.39
C TRP A 131 -22.03 4.79 -3.93
N SER A 132 -22.24 4.67 -5.24
CA SER A 132 -22.12 3.38 -5.93
C SER A 132 -20.66 2.90 -5.97
N PRO A 133 -20.41 1.58 -6.14
CA PRO A 133 -19.05 1.04 -6.29
C PRO A 133 -18.22 1.76 -7.36
N LYS A 134 -18.85 2.05 -8.51
CA LYS A 134 -18.18 2.78 -9.60
C LYS A 134 -17.76 4.17 -9.17
N ALA A 135 -18.65 4.92 -8.50
CA ALA A 135 -18.35 6.27 -8.02
C ALA A 135 -17.25 6.26 -6.94
N ALA A 136 -17.23 5.25 -6.06
CA ALA A 136 -16.16 5.07 -5.10
C ALA A 136 -14.79 4.83 -5.78
N ILE A 137 -14.74 3.98 -6.82
CA ILE A 137 -13.52 3.74 -7.61
C ILE A 137 -13.06 5.02 -8.31
N ASP A 138 -13.98 5.73 -8.96
CA ASP A 138 -13.68 6.97 -9.68
C ASP A 138 -13.14 8.05 -8.72
N TRP A 139 -13.71 8.16 -7.52
CA TRP A 139 -13.21 9.08 -6.49
C TRP A 139 -11.83 8.68 -5.96
N LEU A 140 -11.62 7.40 -5.64
CA LEU A 140 -10.33 6.89 -5.12
C LEU A 140 -9.19 7.06 -6.13
N SER A 141 -9.50 6.92 -7.42
CA SER A 141 -8.53 6.97 -8.51
C SER A 141 -8.41 8.36 -9.17
N GLY A 142 -9.32 9.29 -8.88
CA GLY A 142 -9.33 10.65 -9.42
C GLY A 142 -8.53 11.64 -8.58
N SER A 143 -8.20 12.80 -9.17
CA SER A 143 -7.61 13.93 -8.45
C SER A 143 -8.61 14.54 -7.48
N ASN A 144 -8.19 14.81 -6.24
CA ASN A 144 -9.05 15.35 -5.19
C ASN A 144 -8.53 16.71 -4.69
N SER A 145 -9.37 17.74 -4.71
CA SER A 145 -9.00 19.12 -4.33
C SER A 145 -8.72 19.29 -2.83
N VAL A 146 -9.33 18.48 -1.96
CA VAL A 146 -9.07 18.47 -0.52
C VAL A 146 -7.69 17.88 -0.21
N LEU A 147 -7.16 17.07 -1.11
CA LEU A 147 -5.85 16.44 -1.03
C LEU A 147 -4.84 17.12 -1.98
N ASP A 148 -4.97 18.43 -2.21
CA ASP A 148 -4.08 19.22 -3.08
C ASP A 148 -3.94 18.66 -4.52
N GLY A 149 -5.01 18.07 -5.05
CA GLY A 149 -5.05 17.44 -6.37
C GLY A 149 -4.49 16.00 -6.40
N ALA A 150 -3.97 15.49 -5.29
CA ALA A 150 -3.52 14.11 -5.17
C ALA A 150 -4.69 13.13 -5.30
N ARG A 151 -4.37 11.91 -5.73
CA ARG A 151 -5.35 10.82 -5.78
C ARG A 151 -5.49 10.23 -4.38
N PRO A 152 -6.72 10.02 -3.86
CA PRO A 152 -6.91 9.45 -2.53
C PRO A 152 -6.20 8.10 -2.35
N ILE A 153 -6.13 7.27 -3.38
CA ILE A 153 -5.41 5.98 -3.31
C ILE A 153 -3.90 6.15 -3.10
N ASP A 154 -3.31 7.21 -3.63
CA ASP A 154 -1.87 7.48 -3.49
C ASP A 154 -1.56 8.04 -2.10
N VAL A 155 -2.43 8.92 -1.58
CA VAL A 155 -2.38 9.38 -0.18
C VAL A 155 -2.55 8.20 0.79
N LEU A 156 -3.48 7.29 0.50
CA LEU A 156 -3.70 6.08 1.30
C LEU A 156 -2.42 5.22 1.40
N LYS A 157 -1.67 5.08 0.29
CA LYS A 157 -0.40 4.31 0.25
C LYS A 157 0.74 4.98 1.02
N MET A 158 0.76 6.32 1.05
CA MET A 158 1.87 7.10 1.62
C MET A 158 1.66 7.42 3.11
N SER A 159 0.44 7.82 3.46
CA SER A 159 0.11 8.42 4.77
C SER A 159 -0.93 7.61 5.56
N GLY A 160 -1.52 6.57 4.96
CA GLY A 160 -2.60 5.78 5.55
C GLY A 160 -3.98 6.44 5.40
N SER A 161 -4.98 5.90 6.09
CA SER A 161 -6.39 6.25 5.88
C SER A 161 -6.83 7.60 6.46
N GLY A 162 -6.12 8.15 7.44
CA GLY A 162 -6.56 9.32 8.20
C GLY A 162 -6.92 10.56 7.36
N GLU A 163 -6.08 10.95 6.40
CA GLU A 163 -6.34 12.10 5.52
C GLU A 163 -7.45 11.81 4.50
N VAL A 164 -7.46 10.58 3.97
CA VAL A 164 -8.48 10.12 3.01
C VAL A 164 -9.86 10.10 3.62
N ILE A 165 -9.99 9.66 4.88
CA ILE A 165 -11.26 9.64 5.61
C ILE A 165 -11.80 11.06 5.81
N LYS A 166 -10.93 12.02 6.18
CA LYS A 166 -11.33 13.43 6.32
C LYS A 166 -11.82 14.02 5.00
N ALA A 167 -11.09 13.76 3.91
CA ALA A 167 -11.50 14.20 2.59
C ALA A 167 -12.83 13.55 2.15
N LEU A 168 -13.04 12.28 2.51
CA LEU A 168 -14.27 11.55 2.25
C LEU A 168 -15.45 12.14 3.04
N ASP A 169 -15.26 12.48 4.32
CA ASP A 169 -16.28 13.15 5.14
C ASP A 169 -16.73 14.48 4.54
N ILE A 170 -15.78 15.28 4.04
CA ILE A 170 -16.08 16.55 3.37
C ILE A 170 -16.84 16.31 2.05
N ALA A 171 -16.49 15.26 1.31
CA ALA A 171 -17.13 14.95 0.03
C ALA A 171 -18.55 14.37 0.18
N MET A 172 -18.89 13.82 1.34
CA MET A 172 -20.21 13.25 1.65
C MET A 172 -21.13 14.22 2.40
N ALA A 173 -20.61 15.35 2.89
CA ALA A 173 -21.36 16.41 3.55
C ALA A 173 -22.17 17.26 2.54
#